data_AF-A0A227J9A2-F1
#
_entry.id   AF-A0A227J9A2-F1
#
_cell.length_a   1.000
_cell.length_b   1.000
_cell.length_c   1.000
_cell.angle_alpha   90.00
_cell.angle_beta   90.00
_cell.angle_gamma   90.00
#
_symmetry.space_group_name_H-M   'P 1'
#
loop_
_entity.id
_entity.type
_entity.pdbx_description
1 polymer ?
#
loop_
_entity_poly.entity_id
_entity_poly.type
_entity_poly.pdbx_seq_one_letter_code
_entity_poly.pdbx_strand_id
1 'polypeptide(L)'
;MSDTEFRHGKKRFYDNVKFPRGFAKSGDFTLSEEEILTIYGDTMLGLESGELTPENSEEKHFVKVLENPGKAKTKIERTWLKYTQLAR
;
A
#
# COMPACT_ATOMS: atom_id res chain seq x y z
N MET A 1 -18.01 -8.14 2.62
CA MET A 1 -17.56 -6.77 2.96
C MET A 1 -16.37 -6.95 3.87
N SER A 2 -15.16 -6.75 3.33
CA SER A 2 -13.92 -7.02 4.05
C SER A 2 -13.60 -5.81 4.92
N ASP A 3 -14.01 -5.88 6.18
CA ASP A 3 -13.71 -4.91 7.23
C ASP A 3 -12.19 -4.79 7.37
N THR A 4 -11.62 -3.80 6.72
CA THR A 4 -10.21 -3.44 6.88
C THR A 4 -10.23 -2.06 7.53
N GLU A 5 -9.67 -1.94 8.72
CA GLU A 5 -9.67 -0.67 9.50
C GLU A 5 -8.62 0.31 8.96
N PHE A 6 -7.91 -0.06 7.90
CA PHE A 6 -6.95 0.80 7.23
C PHE A 6 -7.62 2.02 6.59
N ARG A 7 -7.02 3.19 6.80
CA ARG A 7 -7.56 4.46 6.29
C ARG A 7 -7.45 4.54 4.76
N HIS A 8 -8.59 4.78 4.10
CA HIS A 8 -8.61 5.13 2.68
C HIS A 8 -7.83 6.43 2.42
N GLY A 9 -7.05 6.44 1.34
CA GLY A 9 -6.35 7.61 0.86
C GLY A 9 -7.30 8.74 0.47
N LYS A 10 -6.84 9.99 0.56
CA LYS A 10 -7.66 11.13 0.13
C LYS A 10 -7.79 11.18 -1.38
N LYS A 11 -6.78 10.67 -2.08
CA LYS A 11 -6.72 10.56 -3.53
C LYS A 11 -6.31 9.15 -3.93
N ARG A 12 -6.66 8.81 -5.16
CA ARG A 12 -6.21 7.57 -5.77
C ARG A 12 -4.70 7.63 -6.00
N PHE A 13 -3.98 6.63 -5.53
CA PHE A 13 -2.55 6.53 -5.71
C PHE A 13 -2.22 5.99 -7.10
N TYR A 14 -1.35 6.71 -7.81
CA TYR A 14 -0.87 6.32 -9.13
C TYR A 14 0.62 6.60 -9.20
N ASP A 15 1.40 5.57 -9.49
CA ASP A 15 2.82 5.72 -9.77
C ASP A 15 3.06 5.66 -11.27
N ASN A 16 2.83 6.79 -11.94
CA ASN A 16 3.06 6.91 -13.39
C ASN A 16 4.55 6.95 -13.75
N VAL A 17 5.44 7.06 -12.76
CA VAL A 17 6.89 7.10 -12.99
C VAL A 17 7.40 5.68 -13.24
N LYS A 18 7.07 4.75 -12.33
CA LYS A 18 7.46 3.34 -12.45
C LYS A 18 6.46 2.53 -13.26
N PHE A 19 5.19 2.89 -13.18
CA PHE A 19 4.10 2.23 -13.89
C PHE A 19 3.37 3.22 -14.81
N PRO A 20 4.00 3.67 -15.92
CA PRO A 20 3.39 4.64 -16.85
C PRO A 20 2.10 4.13 -17.50
N ARG A 21 1.85 2.82 -17.46
CA ARG A 21 0.62 2.19 -17.96
C ARG A 21 -0.37 1.82 -16.85
N GLY A 22 -0.05 2.11 -15.58
CA GLY A 22 -0.82 1.73 -14.39
C GLY A 22 -0.54 0.30 -13.89
N PHE A 23 -0.92 0.03 -12.64
CA PHE A 23 -0.68 -1.26 -11.98
C PHE A 23 -1.33 -2.44 -12.72
N ALA A 24 -2.56 -2.28 -13.21
CA ALA A 24 -3.28 -3.29 -14.00
C ALA A 24 -2.49 -3.79 -15.22
N LYS A 25 -1.74 -2.90 -15.89
CA LYS A 25 -1.02 -3.21 -17.13
C LYS A 25 0.44 -3.58 -16.90
N SER A 26 0.92 -3.57 -15.66
CA SER A 26 2.27 -4.06 -15.33
C SER A 26 2.37 -5.58 -15.48
N GLY A 27 1.28 -6.31 -15.20
CA GLY A 27 1.29 -7.77 -15.09
C GLY A 27 1.83 -8.28 -13.75
N ASP A 28 2.36 -7.39 -12.91
CA ASP A 28 2.89 -7.73 -11.60
C ASP A 28 1.80 -7.78 -10.52
N PHE A 29 0.75 -6.96 -10.65
CA PHE A 29 -0.33 -6.85 -9.68
C PHE A 29 -1.63 -7.47 -10.20
N THR A 30 -2.33 -8.17 -9.31
CA THR A 30 -3.70 -8.61 -9.50
C THR A 30 -4.68 -7.45 -9.35
N LEU A 31 -5.90 -7.61 -9.85
CA LEU A 31 -6.97 -6.59 -9.76
C LEU A 31 -7.19 -6.12 -8.31
N SER A 32 -7.14 -7.05 -7.34
CA SER A 32 -7.29 -6.71 -5.92
C SER A 32 -6.09 -5.95 -5.36
N GLU A 33 -4.87 -6.26 -5.82
CA GLU A 33 -3.66 -5.54 -5.40
C GLU A 33 -3.64 -4.13 -5.97
N GLU A 34 -4.01 -3.96 -7.24
CA GLU A 34 -4.20 -2.64 -7.85
C GLU A 34 -5.21 -1.81 -7.06
N GLU A 35 -6.37 -2.39 -6.74
CA GLU A 35 -7.41 -1.68 -6.00
C GLU A 35 -6.91 -1.25 -4.62
N ILE A 36 -6.16 -2.12 -3.93
CA ILE A 36 -5.49 -1.81 -2.67
C ILE A 36 -4.53 -0.63 -2.83
N LEU A 37 -3.63 -0.66 -3.83
CA LEU A 37 -2.68 0.44 -4.05
C LEU A 37 -3.43 1.72 -4.38
N THR A 38 -4.42 1.63 -5.25
CA THR A 38 -5.20 2.79 -5.69
C THR A 38 -5.94 3.44 -4.53
N ILE A 39 -6.57 2.65 -3.65
CA ILE A 39 -7.38 3.14 -2.53
C ILE A 39 -6.51 3.54 -1.34
N TYR A 40 -5.55 2.71 -0.94
CA TYR A 40 -4.79 2.87 0.30
C TYR A 40 -3.37 3.41 0.09
N GLY A 41 -2.84 3.41 -1.14
CA GLY A 41 -1.45 3.77 -1.44
C GLY A 41 -1.08 5.20 -1.05
N ASP A 42 -2.03 6.15 -1.09
CA ASP A 42 -1.81 7.53 -0.64
C ASP A 42 -1.59 7.58 0.88
N THR A 43 -2.41 6.84 1.64
CA THR A 43 -2.23 6.68 3.09
C THR A 43 -0.93 5.93 3.41
N MET A 44 -0.66 4.83 2.71
CA MET A 44 0.55 4.03 2.90
C MET A 44 1.82 4.85 2.68
N LEU A 45 1.86 5.64 1.59
CA LEU A 45 2.99 6.51 1.30
C LEU A 45 3.17 7.55 2.40
N GLY A 46 2.08 8.15 2.88
CA GLY A 46 2.14 9.11 3.98
C GLY A 46 2.62 8.48 5.29
N LEU A 47 2.18 7.25 5.60
CA LEU A 47 2.62 6.50 6.78
C LEU A 47 4.10 6.09 6.67
N GLU A 48 4.54 5.63 5.48
CA GLU A 48 5.93 5.29 5.20
C GLU A 48 6.84 6.52 5.27
N SER A 49 6.40 7.65 4.73
CA SER A 49 7.16 8.90 4.71
C SER A 49 7.13 9.65 6.04
N GLY A 50 6.28 9.22 6.98
CA GLY A 50 6.06 9.90 8.26
C GLY A 50 5.20 11.17 8.17
N GLU A 51 4.60 11.45 7.02
CA GLU A 51 3.62 12.54 6.86
C GLU A 51 2.30 12.23 7.59
N LEU A 52 1.96 10.95 7.68
CA LEU A 52 0.80 10.46 8.42
C LEU A 52 1.26 9.69 9.65
N THR A 53 0.56 9.91 10.76
CA THR A 53 0.74 9.15 11.99
C THR A 53 -0.26 7.99 12.04
N PRO A 54 0.19 6.76 12.34
CA PRO A 54 -0.69 5.61 12.44
C PRO A 54 -1.60 5.75 13.67
N GLU A 55 -2.91 5.76 13.46
CA GLU A 55 -3.91 5.89 14.51
C GLU A 55 -4.45 4.51 14.89
N ASN A 56 -4.65 3.64 13.90
CA ASN A 56 -5.22 2.31 14.07
C ASN A 56 -4.16 1.22 14.31
N SER A 57 -4.61 0.09 14.84
CA SER A 57 -3.76 -1.09 15.07
C SER A 57 -3.16 -1.63 13.77
N GLU A 58 -3.93 -1.62 12.67
CA GLU A 58 -3.44 -2.03 11.35
C GLU A 58 -2.37 -1.07 10.81
N GLU A 59 -2.55 0.24 10.95
CA GLU A 59 -1.54 1.23 10.51
C GLU A 59 -0.26 1.14 11.34
N LYS A 60 -0.40 0.94 12.67
CA LYS A 60 0.75 0.71 13.56
C LYS A 60 1.49 -0.58 13.20
N HIS A 61 0.75 -1.60 12.78
CA HIS A 61 1.35 -2.85 12.30
C HIS A 61 2.03 -2.65 10.95
N PHE A 62 1.40 -1.93 10.02
CA PHE A 62 1.95 -1.59 8.72
C PHE A 62 3.30 -0.88 8.83
N VAL A 63 3.42 0.16 9.67
CA VAL A 63 4.69 0.86 9.89
C VAL A 63 5.78 -0.11 10.41
N LYS A 64 5.43 -1.01 11.33
CA LYS A 64 6.37 -2.06 11.80
C LYS A 64 6.75 -3.05 10.70
N VAL A 65 5.82 -3.34 9.78
CA VAL A 65 6.05 -4.23 8.63
C VAL A 65 6.94 -3.57 7.58
N LEU A 66 6.91 -2.24 7.42
CA LEU A 66 7.86 -1.53 6.57
C LEU A 66 9.31 -1.77 7.04
N GLU A 67 9.55 -1.74 8.35
CA GLU A 67 10.86 -2.08 8.93
C GLU A 67 11.13 -3.60 8.90
N ASN A 68 10.08 -4.41 9.04
CA ASN A 68 10.16 -5.88 9.11
C ASN A 68 9.21 -6.54 8.10
N PRO A 69 9.56 -6.61 6.81
CA PRO A 69 8.67 -7.11 5.77
C PRO A 69 8.19 -8.55 6.00
N GLY A 70 8.97 -9.35 6.73
CA GLY A 70 8.61 -10.72 7.11
C GLY A 70 7.41 -10.84 8.05
N LYS A 71 6.91 -9.74 8.63
CA LYS A 71 5.74 -9.74 9.51
C LYS A 71 4.43 -9.42 8.80
N ALA A 72 4.44 -9.19 7.48
CA ALA A 72 3.24 -8.85 6.72
C ALA A 72 2.15 -9.94 6.81
N LYS A 73 1.03 -9.60 7.44
CA LYS A 73 -0.11 -10.49 7.65
C LYS A 73 -1.23 -10.19 6.66
N THR A 74 -1.46 -8.91 6.38
CA THR A 74 -2.59 -8.48 5.56
C THR A 74 -2.22 -8.46 4.09
N LYS A 75 -3.22 -8.54 3.20
CA LYS A 75 -3.00 -8.33 1.77
C LYS A 75 -2.46 -6.92 1.51
N ILE A 76 -3.01 -5.93 2.21
CA ILE A 76 -2.62 -4.51 2.16
C ILE A 76 -1.10 -4.35 2.33
N GLU A 77 -0.55 -4.90 3.41
CA GLU A 77 0.89 -4.85 3.69
C GLU A 77 1.72 -5.54 2.61
N ARG A 78 1.33 -6.75 2.22
CA ARG A 78 2.05 -7.53 1.21
C ARG A 78 2.07 -6.82 -0.14
N THR A 79 0.95 -6.21 -0.53
CA THR A 79 0.84 -5.42 -1.75
C THR A 79 1.78 -4.23 -1.72
N TRP A 80 1.82 -3.48 -0.60
CA TRP A 80 2.71 -2.33 -0.49
C TRP A 80 4.18 -2.74 -0.52
N LEU A 81 4.56 -3.82 0.18
CA LEU A 81 5.93 -4.33 0.14
C LEU A 81 6.35 -4.73 -1.27
N LYS A 82 5.46 -5.42 -2.00
CA LYS A 82 5.68 -5.78 -3.40
C LYS A 82 5.81 -4.55 -4.30
N TYR A 83 4.94 -3.56 -4.11
CA TYR A 83 5.05 -2.27 -4.79
C TYR A 83 6.39 -1.59 -4.48
N THR A 84 6.78 -1.52 -3.22
CA THR A 84 8.05 -0.91 -2.79
C THR A 84 9.25 -1.63 -3.42
N GLN A 85 9.21 -2.96 -3.52
CA GLN A 85 10.25 -3.76 -4.19
C GLN A 85 10.34 -3.56 -5.70
N LEU A 86 9.23 -3.25 -6.37
CA LEU A 86 9.19 -3.00 -7.82
C LEU A 86 9.45 -1.53 -8.16
N ALA A 87 9.02 -0.62 -7.29
CA ALA A 87 9.08 0.82 -7.49
C ALA A 87 10.38 1.45 -6.99
N ARG A 88 11.05 0.90 -5.96
CA ARG A 88 12.38 1.35 -5.52
C ARG A 88 13.46 0.55 -6.23
#